data_AF-C3XA19-F1
#
_entry.id   AF-C3XA19-F1
#
_cell.length_a   1.000
_cell.length_b   1.000
_cell.length_c   1.000
_cell.angle_alpha   90.00
_cell.angle_beta   90.00
_cell.angle_gamma   90.00
#
_symmetry.space_group_name_H-M   'P 1'
#
loop_
_entity.id
_entity.type
_entity.pdbx_description
1 polymer ?
#
loop_
_entity_poly.entity_id
_entity_poly.type
_entity_poly.pdbx_seq_one_letter_code
_entity_poly.pdbx_strand_id
1 'polypeptide(L)'
;MNFFEEKVDELASKEFDFILLSCLLHEVEMPSDILRKIRSISTEKTILHVNVPNAKSFHLLWAVESGMIEKIGMLTQTAKSLQQNTTFDLLSLEKIIGDSDFKIIEKGSYFVKPFNHRKMFQLVENGFIDEELLNGLCRMIKYFPENGAEIFANCKVI
;
A
#
# COMPACT_ATOMS: atom_id res chain seq x y z
N MET A 1 7.07 16.07 -17.34
CA MET A 1 6.70 14.74 -16.81
C MET A 1 5.21 14.65 -16.97
N ASN A 2 4.71 13.65 -17.70
CA ASN A 2 3.27 13.56 -18.00
C ASN A 2 2.61 12.66 -16.94
N PHE A 3 1.47 13.09 -16.43
CA PHE A 3 0.72 12.36 -15.41
C PHE A 3 -0.20 11.32 -16.07
N PHE A 4 -0.56 10.26 -15.35
CA PHE A 4 -1.48 9.23 -15.84
C PHE A 4 -2.83 9.84 -16.22
N GLU A 5 -3.27 10.79 -15.41
CA GLU A 5 -4.50 11.55 -15.51
C GLU A 5 -4.67 12.27 -16.85
N GLU A 6 -3.56 12.66 -17.48
CA GLU A 6 -3.54 13.39 -18.75
C GLU A 6 -3.59 12.43 -19.96
N LYS A 7 -3.47 11.13 -19.71
CA LYS A 7 -3.34 10.08 -20.73
C LYS A 7 -4.50 9.12 -20.79
N VAL A 8 -5.49 9.27 -19.92
CA VAL A 8 -6.66 8.37 -19.82
C VAL A 8 -7.36 8.20 -21.17
N ASP A 9 -7.61 9.29 -21.91
CA ASP A 9 -8.30 9.22 -23.20
C ASP A 9 -7.51 8.45 -24.27
N GLU A 10 -6.18 8.61 -24.27
CA GLU A 10 -5.29 7.85 -25.15
C GLU A 10 -5.29 6.36 -24.78
N LEU A 11 -5.25 6.07 -23.48
CA LEU A 11 -5.19 4.71 -22.93
C LEU A 11 -6.54 3.97 -23.03
N ALA A 12 -7.67 4.67 -23.06
CA ALA A 12 -9.00 4.08 -23.18
C ALA A 12 -9.21 3.31 -24.50
N SER A 13 -8.38 3.58 -25.52
CA SER A 13 -8.36 2.82 -26.77
C SER A 13 -7.59 1.50 -26.69
N LYS A 14 -6.96 1.19 -25.55
CA LYS A 14 -6.14 0.00 -25.33
C LYS A 14 -6.81 -0.92 -24.31
N GLU A 15 -6.48 -2.20 -24.39
CA GLU A 15 -6.87 -3.20 -23.39
C GLU A 15 -5.67 -3.56 -22.51
N PHE A 16 -5.91 -3.68 -21.21
CA PHE A 16 -4.90 -4.08 -20.23
C PHE A 16 -5.39 -5.31 -19.49
N ASP A 17 -4.62 -6.41 -19.54
CA ASP A 17 -4.89 -7.58 -18.72
C ASP A 17 -4.56 -7.32 -17.24
N PHE A 18 -3.59 -6.44 -16.97
CA PHE A 18 -3.11 -6.14 -15.64
C PHE A 18 -2.70 -4.68 -15.51
N ILE A 19 -3.13 -4.03 -14.43
CA ILE A 19 -2.74 -2.66 -14.07
C ILE A 19 -2.12 -2.68 -12.67
N LEU A 20 -0.92 -2.10 -12.55
CA LEU A 20 -0.19 -2.01 -11.28
C LEU A 20 -0.24 -0.57 -10.75
N LEU A 21 -1.02 -0.35 -9.69
CA LEU A 21 -1.01 0.89 -8.91
C LEU A 21 -0.16 0.69 -7.65
N SER A 22 1.14 0.56 -7.86
CA SER A 22 2.09 0.25 -6.79
C SER A 22 2.58 1.49 -6.07
N CYS A 23 2.45 1.53 -4.74
CA CYS A 23 2.99 2.56 -3.87
C CYS A 23 2.62 4.02 -4.27
N LEU A 24 1.48 4.26 -4.91
CA LEU A 24 1.11 5.59 -5.41
C LEU A 24 -0.17 6.15 -4.77
N LEU A 25 -1.17 5.30 -4.51
CA LEU A 25 -2.51 5.75 -4.10
C LEU A 25 -2.52 6.60 -2.81
N HIS A 26 -1.52 6.44 -1.95
CA HIS A 26 -1.38 7.18 -0.69
C HIS A 26 -0.66 8.53 -0.84
N GLU A 27 -0.01 8.77 -1.98
CA GLU A 27 0.72 10.01 -2.29
C GLU A 27 -0.16 10.99 -3.07
N VAL A 28 -1.16 10.52 -3.79
CA VAL A 28 -2.04 11.39 -4.59
C VAL A 28 -3.04 12.15 -3.72
N GLU A 29 -3.37 13.39 -4.13
CA GLU A 29 -4.33 14.24 -3.41
C GLU A 29 -5.77 13.69 -3.49
N MET A 30 -6.14 13.11 -4.64
CA MET A 30 -7.48 12.60 -4.91
C MET A 30 -7.42 11.10 -5.30
N PRO A 31 -7.26 10.19 -4.32
CA PRO A 31 -7.11 8.75 -4.59
C PRO A 31 -8.32 8.13 -5.30
N SER A 32 -9.53 8.59 -4.99
CA SER A 32 -10.76 8.15 -5.69
C SER A 32 -10.74 8.52 -7.17
N ASP A 33 -10.12 9.66 -7.55
CA ASP A 33 -10.05 10.09 -8.95
C ASP A 33 -9.11 9.20 -9.77
N ILE A 34 -7.99 8.79 -9.17
CA ILE A 34 -7.08 7.81 -9.79
C ILE A 34 -7.81 6.49 -10.04
N LEU A 35 -8.50 5.96 -9.02
CA LEU A 35 -9.21 4.68 -9.15
C LEU A 35 -10.31 4.75 -10.20
N ARG A 36 -11.08 5.84 -10.25
CA ARG A 36 -12.11 6.05 -11.28
C ARG A 36 -11.53 6.15 -12.71
N LYS A 37 -10.38 6.78 -12.87
CA LYS A 37 -9.66 6.83 -14.17
C LYS A 37 -9.08 5.48 -14.57
N ILE A 38 -8.62 4.69 -13.61
CA ILE A 38 -8.21 3.31 -13.87
C ILE A 38 -9.43 2.46 -14.25
N ARG A 39 -10.56 2.66 -13.57
CA ARG A 39 -11.83 1.97 -13.86
C ARG A 39 -12.30 2.22 -15.29
N SER A 40 -12.14 3.43 -15.82
CA SER A 40 -12.57 3.76 -17.19
C SER A 40 -11.72 3.12 -18.29
N ILE A 41 -10.50 2.66 -17.97
CA ILE A 41 -9.62 1.93 -18.90
C ILE A 41 -9.55 0.42 -18.59
N SER A 42 -10.36 -0.05 -17.64
CA SER A 42 -10.40 -1.45 -17.21
C SER A 42 -11.60 -2.18 -17.79
N THR A 43 -11.40 -3.46 -18.12
CA THR A 43 -12.45 -4.40 -18.54
C THR A 43 -12.66 -5.48 -17.48
N GLU A 44 -13.61 -6.39 -17.67
CA GLU A 44 -13.82 -7.56 -16.80
C GLU A 44 -12.60 -8.52 -16.75
N LYS A 45 -11.74 -8.46 -17.76
CA LYS A 45 -10.49 -9.24 -17.81
C LYS A 45 -9.36 -8.60 -17.02
N THR A 46 -9.41 -7.28 -16.84
CA THR A 46 -8.36 -6.51 -16.20
C THR A 46 -8.28 -6.86 -14.71
N ILE A 47 -7.07 -7.18 -14.24
CA ILE A 47 -6.75 -7.25 -12.82
C ILE A 47 -6.05 -5.96 -12.41
N LEU A 48 -6.59 -5.25 -11.43
CA LEU A 48 -5.94 -4.12 -10.79
C LEU A 48 -5.24 -4.60 -9.51
N HIS A 49 -3.93 -4.43 -9.42
CA HIS A 49 -3.19 -4.57 -8.17
C HIS A 49 -2.93 -3.20 -7.56
N VAL A 50 -3.32 -3.02 -6.31
CA VAL A 50 -3.03 -1.83 -5.52
C VAL A 50 -2.25 -2.24 -4.29
N ASN A 51 -1.16 -1.54 -3.98
CA ASN A 51 -0.52 -1.64 -2.66
C ASN A 51 -0.15 -0.27 -2.10
N VAL A 52 -0.21 -0.17 -0.77
CA VAL A 52 0.08 1.04 -0.01
C VAL A 52 0.68 0.70 1.36
N PRO A 53 1.43 1.63 1.98
CA PRO A 53 1.90 1.48 3.35
C PRO A 53 0.74 1.25 4.31
N ASN A 54 0.95 0.36 5.28
CA ASN A 54 -0.07 -0.03 6.23
C ASN A 54 0.01 0.80 7.51
N ALA A 55 -1.04 1.60 7.77
CA ALA A 55 -1.18 2.38 8.99
C ALA A 55 -1.24 1.48 10.25
N LYS A 56 -1.70 0.22 10.12
CA LYS A 56 -1.74 -0.78 11.19
C LYS A 56 -0.57 -1.78 11.14
N SER A 57 0.53 -1.41 10.50
CA SER A 57 1.74 -2.23 10.48
C SER A 57 2.34 -2.42 11.87
N PHE A 58 2.99 -3.57 12.08
CA PHE A 58 3.54 -3.95 13.38
C PHE A 58 4.45 -2.88 14.00
N HIS A 59 5.45 -2.36 13.27
CA HIS A 59 6.34 -1.33 13.80
C HIS A 59 5.63 -0.03 14.21
N LEU A 60 4.53 0.36 13.53
CA LEU A 60 3.77 1.55 13.91
C LEU A 60 2.95 1.30 15.17
N LEU A 61 2.25 0.16 15.24
CA LEU A 61 1.53 -0.25 16.45
C LEU A 61 2.47 -0.31 17.66
N TRP A 62 3.62 -0.96 17.49
CA TRP A 62 4.61 -1.07 18.55
C TRP A 62 5.21 0.29 18.94
N ALA A 63 5.40 1.21 17.99
CA ALA A 63 5.85 2.56 18.29
C ALA A 63 4.83 3.38 19.10
N VAL A 64 3.52 3.20 18.87
CA VAL A 64 2.46 3.79 19.70
C VAL A 64 2.53 3.25 21.12
N GLU A 65 2.52 1.92 21.27
CA GLU A 65 2.58 1.27 22.59
C GLU A 65 3.88 1.59 23.35
N SER A 66 4.96 1.89 22.64
CA SER A 66 6.23 2.31 23.23
C SER A 66 6.28 3.82 23.57
N GLY A 67 5.20 4.57 23.34
CA GLY A 67 5.14 6.02 23.58
C GLY A 67 6.00 6.86 22.63
N MET A 68 6.45 6.30 21.50
CA MET A 68 7.26 7.03 20.51
C MET A 68 6.43 7.91 19.58
N ILE A 69 5.16 7.53 19.35
CA ILE A 69 4.18 8.29 18.59
C ILE A 69 2.85 8.31 19.35
N GLU A 70 2.13 9.42 19.29
CA GLU A 70 0.91 9.62 20.11
C GLU A 70 -0.25 8.74 19.65
N LYS A 71 -0.45 8.59 18.34
CA LYS A 71 -1.50 7.76 17.75
C LYS A 71 -1.18 7.33 16.33
N ILE A 72 -1.82 6.24 15.90
CA ILE A 72 -1.80 5.74 14.53
C ILE A 72 -2.41 6.79 13.57
N GLY A 73 -1.86 6.89 12.35
CA GLY A 73 -2.42 7.76 11.31
C GLY A 73 -2.04 9.23 11.43
N MET A 74 -1.24 9.62 12.42
CA MET A 74 -0.56 10.91 12.35
C MET A 74 0.49 10.87 11.24
N LEU A 75 0.34 11.75 10.25
CA LEU A 75 1.39 11.99 9.27
C LEU A 75 2.66 12.40 10.02
N THR A 76 3.63 11.50 10.04
CA THR A 76 4.98 11.80 10.54
C THR A 76 5.57 12.95 9.73
N GLN A 77 6.57 13.65 10.26
CA GLN A 77 7.29 14.66 9.45
C GLN A 77 7.84 14.05 8.15
N THR A 78 8.24 12.77 8.17
CA THR A 78 8.64 12.01 7.00
C THR A 78 7.50 11.84 5.99
N ALA A 79 6.29 11.48 6.44
CA ALA A 79 5.11 11.38 5.58
C ALA A 79 4.79 12.73 4.91
N LYS A 80 4.88 13.84 5.66
CA LYS A 80 4.72 15.19 5.10
C LYS A 80 5.80 15.52 4.06
N SER A 81 7.05 15.14 4.30
CA SER A 81 8.15 15.36 3.35
C SER A 81 8.04 14.51 2.08
N LEU A 82 7.34 13.37 2.15
CA LEU A 82 7.10 12.46 1.03
C LEU A 82 5.73 12.69 0.36
N GLN A 83 5.05 13.79 0.68
CA GLN A 83 3.72 14.11 0.13
C GLN A 83 2.68 12.99 0.34
N GLN A 84 2.80 12.25 1.45
CA GLN A 84 1.77 11.30 1.87
C GLN A 84 0.51 12.07 2.26
N ASN A 85 -0.47 12.07 1.36
CA ASN A 85 -1.75 12.76 1.53
C ASN A 85 -2.75 11.91 2.30
N THR A 86 -2.68 10.58 2.15
CA THR A 86 -3.63 9.64 2.75
C THR A 86 -2.92 8.48 3.43
N THR A 87 -3.42 8.05 4.60
CA THR A 87 -2.97 6.82 5.28
C THR A 87 -4.03 5.75 5.17
N PHE A 88 -3.63 4.53 4.80
CA PHE A 88 -4.55 3.41 4.63
C PHE A 88 -4.32 2.29 5.64
N ASP A 89 -5.40 1.65 6.07
CA ASP A 89 -5.39 0.28 6.57
C ASP A 89 -6.22 -0.59 5.62
N LEU A 90 -6.30 -1.91 5.87
CA LEU A 90 -7.05 -2.80 4.98
C LEU A 90 -8.52 -2.40 4.83
N LEU A 91 -9.15 -1.85 5.88
CA LEU A 91 -10.55 -1.48 5.85
C LEU A 91 -10.76 -0.20 5.01
N SER A 92 -9.92 0.81 5.20
CA SER A 92 -10.03 2.05 4.41
C SER A 92 -9.62 1.86 2.96
N LEU A 93 -8.66 0.97 2.68
CA LEU A 93 -8.29 0.57 1.32
C LEU A 93 -9.44 -0.20 0.65
N GLU A 94 -10.07 -1.13 1.37
CA GLU A 94 -11.20 -1.89 0.85
C GLU A 94 -12.38 -0.99 0.51
N LYS A 95 -12.68 -0.04 1.40
CA LYS A 95 -13.76 0.92 1.20
C LYS A 95 -13.56 1.76 -0.07
N ILE A 96 -12.38 2.38 -0.23
CA ILE A 96 -12.16 3.28 -1.37
C ILE A 96 -12.16 2.54 -2.71
N ILE A 97 -11.67 1.29 -2.74
CA ILE A 97 -11.71 0.43 -3.93
C ILE A 97 -13.17 0.06 -4.27
N GLY A 98 -13.95 -0.36 -3.27
CA GLY A 98 -15.36 -0.69 -3.45
C GLY A 98 -16.19 0.50 -3.94
N ASP A 99 -15.94 1.69 -3.39
CA ASP A 99 -16.57 2.95 -3.81
C ASP A 99 -16.18 3.37 -5.25
N SER A 100 -15.20 2.69 -5.87
CA SER A 100 -14.69 2.96 -7.23
C SER A 100 -15.07 1.89 -8.25
N ASP A 101 -16.15 1.13 -8.01
CA ASP A 101 -16.68 0.08 -8.88
C ASP A 101 -15.71 -1.08 -9.16
N PHE A 102 -14.89 -1.40 -8.17
CA PHE A 102 -14.03 -2.57 -8.15
C PHE A 102 -14.46 -3.54 -7.05
N LYS A 103 -14.46 -4.83 -7.37
CA LYS A 103 -14.57 -5.94 -6.43
C LYS A 103 -13.19 -6.47 -6.08
N ILE A 104 -12.90 -6.59 -4.79
CA ILE A 104 -11.67 -7.22 -4.31
C ILE A 104 -11.80 -8.74 -4.47
N ILE A 105 -10.82 -9.35 -5.11
CA ILE A 105 -10.71 -10.81 -5.28
C ILE A 105 -9.67 -11.43 -4.35
N GLU A 106 -8.69 -10.65 -3.91
CA GLU A 106 -7.67 -11.04 -2.95
C GLU A 106 -7.16 -9.80 -2.23
N LYS A 107 -6.88 -9.90 -0.93
CA LYS A 107 -6.24 -8.84 -0.15
C LYS A 107 -5.37 -9.44 0.94
N GLY A 108 -4.40 -8.67 1.41
CA GLY A 108 -3.54 -9.08 2.51
C GLY A 108 -2.50 -8.03 2.85
N SER A 109 -1.54 -8.43 3.67
CA SER A 109 -0.36 -7.64 3.98
C SER A 109 0.91 -8.44 3.73
N TYR A 110 2.05 -7.77 3.61
CA TYR A 110 3.34 -8.43 3.49
C TYR A 110 4.41 -7.80 4.36
N PHE A 111 5.38 -8.64 4.74
CA PHE A 111 6.56 -8.29 5.53
C PHE A 111 6.27 -7.69 6.91
N VAL A 112 6.31 -8.50 7.96
CA VAL A 112 6.20 -7.97 9.34
C VAL A 112 7.49 -7.25 9.68
N LYS A 113 7.42 -5.92 9.66
CA LYS A 113 8.57 -5.08 9.92
C LYS A 113 8.59 -4.69 11.41
N PRO A 114 9.62 -5.08 12.18
CA PRO A 114 9.69 -4.79 13.61
C PRO A 114 10.11 -3.34 13.89
N PHE A 115 10.91 -2.72 13.02
CA PHE A 115 11.42 -1.36 13.23
C PHE A 115 11.20 -0.46 12.01
N ASN A 116 11.33 0.86 12.18
CA ASN A 116 11.29 1.79 11.06
C ASN A 116 12.39 1.51 10.02
N HIS A 117 12.25 2.08 8.81
CA HIS A 117 13.18 1.83 7.70
C HIS A 117 14.65 2.06 8.07
N ARG A 118 14.97 3.19 8.72
CA ARG A 118 16.34 3.52 9.13
C ARG A 118 16.94 2.46 10.06
N LYS A 119 16.20 2.03 11.08
CA LYS A 119 16.65 1.00 12.02
C LYS A 119 16.82 -0.36 11.33
N MET A 120 15.87 -0.74 10.45
CA MET A 120 15.99 -1.98 9.67
C MET A 120 17.23 -1.98 8.80
N PHE A 121 17.47 -0.89 8.07
CA PHE A 121 18.67 -0.72 7.23
C PHE A 121 19.95 -0.88 8.05
N GLN A 122 20.03 -0.23 9.22
CA GLN A 122 21.19 -0.35 10.11
C GLN A 122 21.42 -1.78 10.63
N LEU A 123 20.35 -2.53 10.91
CA LEU A 123 20.46 -3.92 11.38
C LEU A 123 20.96 -4.86 10.28
N VAL A 124 20.54 -4.62 9.03
CA VAL A 124 21.01 -5.38 7.86
C VAL A 124 22.46 -5.02 7.54
N GLU A 125 22.79 -3.73 7.43
CA GLU A 125 24.15 -3.26 7.12
C GLU A 125 25.19 -3.75 8.13
N ASN A 126 24.82 -3.80 9.41
CA ASN A 126 25.72 -4.26 10.46
C ASN A 126 25.68 -5.79 10.67
N GLY A 127 24.95 -6.54 9.84
CA GLY A 127 24.91 -8.01 9.88
C GLY A 127 24.13 -8.63 11.05
N PHE A 128 23.34 -7.84 11.80
CA PHE A 128 22.47 -8.37 12.86
C PHE A 128 21.22 -9.06 12.31
N ILE A 129 20.77 -8.64 11.12
CA ILE A 129 19.71 -9.30 10.37
C ILE A 129 20.31 -9.72 9.03
N ASP A 130 20.48 -11.02 8.85
CA ASP A 130 20.87 -11.64 7.59
C ASP A 130 19.65 -11.95 6.70
N GLU A 131 19.89 -12.56 5.54
CA GLU A 131 18.85 -12.93 4.59
C GLU A 131 17.85 -13.95 5.18
N GLU A 132 18.30 -14.89 6.01
CA GLU A 132 17.43 -15.89 6.63
C GLU A 132 16.45 -15.24 7.61
N LEU A 133 16.93 -14.29 8.42
CA LEU A 133 16.12 -13.49 9.32
C LEU A 133 15.16 -12.56 8.56
N LEU A 134 15.59 -11.91 7.47
CA LEU A 134 14.71 -11.13 6.60
C LEU A 134 13.58 -12.00 6.01
N ASN A 135 13.92 -13.17 5.49
CA ASN A 135 12.95 -14.13 4.98
C ASN A 135 12.02 -14.65 6.09
N GLY A 136 12.53 -14.75 7.32
CA GLY A 136 11.73 -14.99 8.52
C GLY A 136 10.64 -13.93 8.70
N LEU A 137 11.01 -12.64 8.64
CA LEU A 137 10.07 -11.52 8.74
C LEU A 137 9.02 -11.51 7.62
N CYS A 138 9.37 -11.94 6.40
CA CYS A 138 8.39 -12.15 5.33
C CYS A 138 7.35 -13.23 5.73
N ARG A 139 7.80 -14.35 6.30
CA ARG A 139 6.93 -15.47 6.71
C ARG A 139 6.09 -15.19 7.95
N MET A 140 6.41 -14.16 8.73
CA MET A 140 5.67 -13.81 9.95
C MET A 140 4.23 -13.38 9.69
N ILE A 141 3.88 -13.04 8.44
CA ILE A 141 2.50 -12.72 8.03
C ILE A 141 1.52 -13.84 8.34
N LYS A 142 1.96 -15.11 8.38
CA LYS A 142 1.11 -16.23 8.82
C LYS A 142 0.60 -16.11 10.26
N TYR A 143 1.30 -15.35 11.11
CA TYR A 143 0.91 -15.06 12.50
C TYR A 143 0.27 -13.68 12.65
N PHE A 144 0.69 -12.72 11.81
CA PHE A 144 0.23 -11.34 11.83
C PHE A 144 -0.30 -10.92 10.44
N PRO A 145 -1.42 -11.50 9.99
CA PRO A 145 -1.88 -11.41 8.60
C PRO A 145 -2.24 -9.99 8.16
N GLU A 146 -2.59 -9.11 9.10
CA GLU A 146 -2.98 -7.72 8.83
C GLU A 146 -1.90 -6.70 9.19
N ASN A 147 -0.77 -7.11 9.76
CA ASN A 147 0.23 -6.21 10.34
C ASN A 147 1.56 -6.18 9.57
N GLY A 148 1.56 -6.60 8.32
CA GLY A 148 2.66 -6.33 7.39
C GLY A 148 2.94 -4.83 7.24
N ALA A 149 4.13 -4.48 6.77
CA ALA A 149 4.55 -3.09 6.52
C ALA A 149 3.69 -2.43 5.43
N GLU A 150 3.25 -3.23 4.47
CA GLU A 150 2.46 -2.85 3.32
C GLU A 150 1.22 -3.74 3.26
N ILE A 151 0.15 -3.20 2.70
CA ILE A 151 -1.10 -3.91 2.42
C ILE A 151 -1.39 -3.84 0.93
N PHE A 152 -2.09 -4.86 0.42
CA PHE A 152 -2.44 -4.94 -0.99
C PHE A 152 -3.87 -5.43 -1.21
N ALA A 153 -4.40 -5.12 -2.38
CA ALA A 153 -5.64 -5.65 -2.91
C ALA A 153 -5.50 -5.93 -4.41
N ASN A 154 -5.89 -7.13 -4.83
CA ASN A 154 -6.14 -7.48 -6.23
C ASN A 154 -7.63 -7.36 -6.50
N CYS A 155 -7.98 -6.67 -7.57
CA CYS A 155 -9.34 -6.23 -7.84
C CYS A 155 -9.76 -6.50 -9.28
N LYS A 156 -11.06 -6.68 -9.48
CA LYS A 156 -11.70 -6.71 -10.80
C LYS A 156 -12.86 -5.73 -10.84
N VAL A 157 -13.22 -5.31 -12.04
CA VAL A 157 -14.43 -4.51 -12.28
C VAL A 157 -15.69 -5.25 -11.78
N ILE A 158 -16.64 -4.51 -11.18
CA ILE A 158 -18.01 -4.96 -10.88
C ILE A 158 -18.87 -4.94 -12.13
#